data_AF-A0A7G9RVT5-F1
#
_entry.id   AF-A0A7G9RVT5-F1
#
_cell.length_a   1.000
_cell.length_b   1.000
_cell.length_c   1.000
_cell.angle_alpha   90.00
_cell.angle_beta   90.00
_cell.angle_gamma   90.00
#
_symmetry.space_group_name_H-M   'P 1'
#
loop_
_entity.id
_entity.type
_entity.pdbx_description
1 polymer ?
#
loop_
_entity_poly.entity_id
_entity_poly.type
_entity_poly.pdbx_seq_one_letter_code
_entity_poly.pdbx_strand_id
1 'polypeptide(L)' 'MSPIPHARREELRGELPGVAALLQKRRANEVDETVIDDLVSLHWLEWMGGSLQLTTTGQNICRQVLE' A
#
# COMPACT_ATOMS: atom_id res chain seq x y z
N MET A 1 -15.39 -2.21 9.19
CA MET A 1 -14.80 -2.60 7.89
C MET A 1 -14.80 -4.11 7.82
N SER A 2 -15.29 -4.68 6.73
CA SER A 2 -15.20 -6.12 6.49
C SER A 2 -13.73 -6.51 6.32
N PRO A 3 -13.32 -7.73 6.75
CA PRO A 3 -11.95 -8.17 6.57
C PRO A 3 -11.62 -8.28 5.08
N ILE A 4 -10.46 -7.73 4.67
CA ILE A 4 -9.92 -7.89 3.31
C ILE A 4 -9.73 -9.39 3.04
N PRO A 5 -10.32 -9.96 1.98
CA PRO A 5 -10.16 -11.38 1.63
C PRO A 5 -8.69 -11.74 1.43
N HIS A 6 -8.33 -13.00 1.73
CA HIS A 6 -6.94 -13.46 1.59
C HIS A 6 -6.42 -13.30 0.15
N ALA A 7 -7.20 -13.68 -0.86
CA ALA A 7 -6.81 -13.50 -2.26
C ALA A 7 -6.49 -12.04 -2.60
N ARG A 8 -7.36 -11.10 -2.17
CA ARG A 8 -7.14 -9.67 -2.36
C ARG A 8 -5.90 -9.17 -1.64
N ARG A 9 -5.63 -9.66 -0.43
CA ARG A 9 -4.41 -9.33 0.31
C ARG A 9 -3.16 -9.75 -0.46
N GLU A 10 -3.13 -10.94 -1.04
CA GLU A 10 -1.98 -11.42 -1.80
C GLU A 10 -1.76 -10.62 -3.09
N GLU A 11 -2.83 -10.22 -3.80
CA GLU A 11 -2.74 -9.28 -4.93
C GLU A 11 -2.08 -7.96 -4.49
N LEU A 12 -2.58 -7.37 -3.40
CA LEU A 12 -2.06 -6.12 -2.85
C LEU A 12 -0.59 -6.23 -2.41
N ARG A 13 -0.12 -7.40 -1.94
CA ARG A 13 1.30 -7.63 -1.65
C ARG A 13 2.15 -7.45 -2.91
N GLY A 14 1.69 -7.99 -4.04
CA GLY A 14 2.36 -7.87 -5.33
C GLY A 14 2.33 -6.45 -5.91
N GLU A 15 1.25 -5.71 -5.67
CA GLU A 15 1.10 -4.32 -6.14
C GLU A 15 1.90 -3.30 -5.31
N LEU A 16 2.13 -3.58 -4.02
CA LEU A 16 2.68 -2.62 -3.06
C LEU A 16 4.02 -1.97 -3.47
N PRO A 17 5.01 -2.68 -4.05
CA PRO A 17 6.24 -2.04 -4.51
C PRO A 17 6.00 -0.98 -5.62
N GLY A 18 5.03 -1.23 -6.50
CA GLY A 18 4.64 -0.28 -7.55
C GLY A 18 3.98 0.97 -6.96
N VAL A 19 3.07 0.77 -6.01
CA VAL A 19 2.45 1.86 -5.24
C VAL A 19 3.53 2.69 -4.52
N ALA A 20 4.46 2.03 -3.83
CA ALA A 20 5.56 2.69 -3.15
C ALA A 20 6.41 3.57 -4.09
N ALA A 21 6.68 3.10 -5.31
CA ALA A 21 7.42 3.86 -6.31
C ALA A 21 6.64 5.11 -6.79
N LEU A 22 5.31 5.04 -6.87
CA LEU A 22 4.45 6.19 -7.20
C LEU A 22 4.43 7.22 -6.04
N LEU A 23 4.33 6.75 -4.79
CA LEU A 23 4.36 7.63 -3.62
C LEU A 23 5.68 8.41 -3.50
N GLN A 24 6.82 7.76 -3.74
CA GLN A 24 8.13 8.42 -3.78
C GLN A 24 8.20 9.53 -4.83
N LYS A 25 7.47 9.39 -5.94
CA LYS A 25 7.38 10.38 -7.03
C LYS A 25 6.28 11.42 -6.80
N ARG A 26 5.60 11.41 -5.65
CA ARG A 26 4.42 12.24 -5.34
C ARG A 26 3.26 12.05 -6.34
N ARG A 27 3.10 10.85 -6.87
CA ARG A 27 2.08 10.47 -7.87
C ARG A 27 1.00 9.55 -7.26
N ALA A 28 0.58 9.86 -6.03
CA ALA A 28 -0.45 9.08 -5.33
C ALA A 28 -1.79 9.06 -6.07
N ASN A 29 -2.07 10.10 -6.87
CA ASN A 29 -3.25 10.22 -7.73
C ASN A 29 -3.30 9.21 -8.89
N GLU A 30 -2.24 8.42 -9.09
CA GLU A 30 -2.20 7.34 -10.09
C GLU A 30 -2.48 5.96 -9.48
N VAL A 31 -2.65 5.89 -8.16
CA VAL A 31 -3.08 4.70 -7.46
C VAL A 31 -4.60 4.75 -7.37
N ASP A 32 -5.26 3.65 -7.71
CA ASP A 32 -6.71 3.53 -7.57
C ASP A 32 -7.14 3.76 -6.12
N GLU A 33 -8.22 4.51 -5.92
CA GLU A 33 -8.71 4.88 -4.58
C GLU A 33 -9.06 3.63 -3.74
N THR A 34 -9.60 2.58 -4.37
CA THR A 34 -9.90 1.33 -3.67
C THR A 34 -8.65 0.58 -3.24
N VAL A 35 -7.55 0.68 -4.00
CA VAL A 35 -6.25 0.14 -3.61
C VAL A 35 -5.68 0.92 -2.42
N ILE A 36 -5.80 2.25 -2.42
CA ILE A 36 -5.37 3.08 -1.28
C ILE A 36 -6.16 2.68 -0.03
N ASP A 37 -7.48 2.60 -0.12
CA ASP A 37 -8.35 2.27 1.01
C ASP A 37 -8.05 0.87 1.56
N ASP A 38 -7.84 -0.12 0.69
CA ASP A 38 -7.46 -1.47 1.09
C ASP A 38 -6.10 -1.48 1.82
N LEU A 39 -5.10 -0.79 1.27
CA LEU A 39 -3.74 -0.73 1.84
C LEU A 39 -3.69 0.03 3.18
N VAL A 40 -4.51 1.07 3.34
CA VAL A 40 -4.70 1.77 4.62
C VAL A 40 -5.44 0.88 5.61
N SER A 41 -6.48 0.17 5.18
CA SER A 41 -7.21 -0.80 6.01
C SER A 41 -6.30 -1.92 6.54
N LEU A 42 -5.33 -2.36 5.72
CA LEU A 42 -4.30 -3.34 6.10
C LEU A 42 -3.18 -2.76 6.96
N HIS A 43 -3.17 -1.45 7.24
CA HIS A 43 -2.09 -0.73 7.93
C HIS A 43 -0.74 -0.86 7.22
N TRP A 44 -0.73 -0.97 5.89
CA TRP A 44 0.49 -0.98 5.08
C TRP A 44 0.82 0.42 4.56
N LEU A 45 -0.21 1.25 4.41
CA LEU A 45 -0.10 2.69 4.20
C LEU A 45 -0.78 3.45 5.33
N GLU A 46 -0.34 4.69 5.53
CA GLU A 46 -0.94 5.62 6.48
C GLU A 46 -0.92 7.06 5.96
N TRP A 47 -1.90 7.84 6.37
CA TRP A 47 -1.97 9.28 6.09
C TRP A 47 -1.17 10.06 7.14
N MET A 48 -0.11 10.73 6.69
CA MET A 48 0.78 11.53 7.51
C MET A 48 0.81 12.96 6.98
N GLY A 49 0.20 13.89 7.71
CA GLY A 49 0.21 15.31 7.37
C GLY A 49 -0.32 15.63 5.96
N GLY A 50 -1.33 14.90 5.48
CA GLY A 50 -1.90 15.07 4.14
C GLY A 50 -1.14 14.35 3.02
N SER A 51 -0.12 13.55 3.35
CA SER A 51 0.59 12.68 2.41
C SER A 51 0.39 11.22 2.77
N LEU A 52 0.30 10.35 1.76
CA LEU A 52 0.23 8.91 1.95
C LEU A 52 1.65 8.33 2.01
N GLN A 53 1.95 7.53 3.04
CA GLN A 53 3.27 6.97 3.30
C GLN A 53 3.20 5.49 3.64
N LEU A 54 4.31 4.77 3.46
CA LEU A 54 4.44 3.38 3.91
C LEU A 54 4.66 3.34 5.43
N THR A 55 3.88 2.49 6.11
CA THR A 55 4.17 2.09 7.49
C THR A 55 5.40 1.19 7.54
N THR A 56 5.90 0.90 8.74
CA THR A 56 6.94 -0.13 8.94
C THR A 56 6.54 -1.48 8.37
N THR A 57 5.27 -1.87 8.52
CA THR A 57 4.75 -3.14 7.95
C THR A 57 4.78 -3.11 6.42
N GLY A 58 4.31 -2.03 5.81
CA GLY A 58 4.36 -1.87 4.35
C GLY A 58 5.79 -1.92 3.80
N GLN A 59 6.74 -1.26 4.47
CA GLN A 59 8.16 -1.30 4.10
C GLN A 59 8.74 -2.72 4.17
N ASN A 60 8.37 -3.50 5.19
CA ASN A 60 8.82 -4.88 5.33
C ASN A 60 8.26 -5.79 4.22
N ILE A 61 7.01 -5.57 3.81
CA ILE A 61 6.40 -6.32 2.70
C ILE A 61 7.10 -5.99 1.39
N CYS A 62 7.35 -4.71 1.09
CA CYS A 62 8.13 -4.33 -0.10
C CYS A 62 9.49 -5.03 -0.12
N ARG A 63 10.18 -5.10 1.03
CA ARG A 63 11.47 -5.80 1.13
C ARG A 63 11.34 -7.29 0.79
N GLN A 64 10.36 -7.98 1.39
CA GLN A 64 10.12 -9.40 1.17
C GLN A 64 9.74 -9.75 -0.29
N VAL A 65 9.14 -8.83 -1.03
CA VAL A 65 8.73 -9.06 -2.42
C VAL A 65 9.86 -8.77 -3.41
N LEU A 66 10.79 -7.90 -3.05
CA LEU A 66 11.93 -7.50 -3.90
C LEU A 66 13.20 -8.34 -3.64
N GLU A 67 13.22 -9.12 -2.57
CA GLU A 67 14.24 -10.16 -2.27
C GLU A 67 13.94 -11.47 -3.01
#